data_AF-A0A0C9VQ48-F1
#
_entry.id   AF-A0A0C9VQ48-F1
#
_cell.length_a   1.000
_cell.length_b   1.000
_cell.length_c   1.000
_cell.angle_alpha   90.00
_cell.angle_beta   90.00
_cell.angle_gamma   90.00
#
_symmetry.space_group_name_H-M   'P 1'
#
loop_
_entity.id
_entity.type
_entity.pdbx_description
1 polymer ?
#
loop_
_entity_poly.entity_id
_entity_poly.type
_entity_poly.pdbx_seq_one_letter_code
_entity_poly.pdbx_strand_id
1 'polypeptide(L)'
;LNMDKDTLCDISTHMKAGERIVPTSEMEKQCYRVKKDLDHVAGKVEGSSTSKKFLNNEVWSLLNYIGAPTWYITFALADAKHPLCLYFADSKEELGHFNINKEDHKKIISMNPVASARFFHFVVNSFMKHILNVENNNEPGLWGQTKGYYGTVEQWNSGTVEQWNSGTVEQWNSGTVEQQG
;
A
#
# COMPACT_ATOMS: atom_id res chain seq x y z
N LEU A 1 13.34 -14.50 -31.72
CA LEU A 1 11.87 -14.35 -31.67
C LEU A 1 11.46 -13.40 -32.79
N ASN A 2 10.94 -13.92 -33.91
CA ASN A 2 10.43 -13.10 -35.00
C ASN A 2 8.97 -12.77 -34.69
N MET A 3 8.76 -11.85 -33.75
CA MET A 3 7.42 -11.42 -33.36
C MET A 3 6.90 -10.42 -34.39
N ASP A 4 5.71 -10.70 -34.91
CA ASP A 4 5.02 -9.79 -35.81
C ASP A 4 4.52 -8.56 -35.01
N LYS A 5 4.98 -7.37 -35.40
CA LYS A 5 4.66 -6.12 -34.71
C LYS A 5 3.20 -5.72 -34.94
N ASP A 6 2.64 -6.10 -36.08
CA ASP A 6 1.28 -5.74 -36.47
C ASP A 6 0.28 -6.49 -35.60
N THR A 7 0.45 -7.80 -35.42
CA THR A 7 -0.32 -8.62 -34.47
C THR A 7 -0.27 -8.06 -33.04
N LEU A 8 0.89 -7.56 -32.58
CA LEU A 8 1.03 -6.97 -31.25
C LEU A 8 0.27 -5.63 -31.13
N CYS A 9 0.31 -4.80 -32.17
CA CYS A 9 -0.44 -3.53 -32.25
C CYS A 9 -1.94 -3.76 -32.24
N ASP A 10 -2.42 -4.77 -32.96
CA ASP A 10 -3.84 -5.13 -33.00
C ASP A 10 -4.31 -5.60 -31.62
N ILE A 11 -3.58 -6.54 -30.98
CA ILE A 11 -3.87 -6.99 -29.62
C ILE A 11 -3.87 -5.80 -28.64
N SER A 12 -2.91 -4.88 -28.73
CA SER A 12 -2.83 -3.69 -27.88
C SER A 12 -4.05 -2.78 -28.04
N THR A 13 -4.52 -2.61 -29.28
CA THR A 13 -5.69 -1.77 -29.59
C THR A 13 -6.97 -2.36 -29.03
N HIS A 14 -7.20 -3.66 -29.24
CA HIS A 14 -8.34 -4.37 -28.65
C HIS A 14 -8.29 -4.39 -27.11
N MET A 15 -7.09 -4.52 -26.53
CA MET A 15 -6.92 -4.44 -25.07
C MET A 15 -7.25 -3.05 -24.51
N LYS A 16 -6.90 -1.96 -25.21
CA LYS A 16 -7.29 -0.60 -24.82
C LYS A 16 -8.81 -0.40 -24.86
N ALA A 17 -9.50 -1.10 -25.77
CA ALA A 17 -10.96 -1.12 -25.86
C ALA A 17 -11.62 -1.99 -24.77
N GLY A 18 -10.85 -2.75 -23.98
CA GLY A 18 -11.35 -3.61 -22.90
C GLY A 18 -11.87 -4.98 -23.36
N GLU A 19 -11.61 -5.36 -24.61
CA GLU A 19 -12.11 -6.61 -25.18
C GLU A 19 -11.30 -7.82 -24.69
N ARG A 20 -12.00 -8.89 -24.28
CA ARG A 20 -11.37 -10.13 -23.80
C ARG A 20 -11.18 -11.09 -24.98
N ILE A 21 -10.05 -10.95 -25.67
CA ILE A 21 -9.69 -11.82 -26.80
C ILE A 21 -9.07 -13.13 -26.27
N VAL A 22 -9.57 -14.26 -26.78
CA VAL A 22 -8.96 -15.58 -26.62
C VAL A 22 -8.04 -15.81 -27.83
N PRO A 23 -6.72 -15.94 -27.65
CA PRO A 23 -5.80 -16.09 -28.76
C PRO A 23 -6.04 -17.40 -29.49
N THR A 24 -6.26 -17.32 -30.80
CA THR A 24 -6.53 -18.49 -31.67
C THR A 24 -5.31 -18.84 -32.51
N SER A 25 -4.55 -17.83 -32.94
CA SER A 25 -3.34 -18.01 -33.75
C SER A 25 -2.10 -18.32 -32.91
N GLU A 26 -1.16 -19.08 -33.47
CA GLU A 26 0.12 -19.39 -32.81
C GLU A 26 0.94 -18.11 -32.55
N MET A 27 0.88 -17.12 -33.44
CA MET A 27 1.54 -15.83 -33.25
C MET A 27 0.94 -15.02 -32.10
N GLU A 28 -0.39 -15.02 -31.97
CA GLU A 28 -1.08 -14.41 -30.83
C GLU A 28 -0.67 -15.10 -29.53
N LYS A 29 -0.63 -16.44 -29.51
CA LYS A 29 -0.17 -17.19 -28.33
C LYS A 29 1.25 -16.81 -27.91
N GLN A 30 2.17 -16.58 -28.85
CA GLN A 30 3.52 -16.09 -28.53
C GLN A 30 3.49 -14.67 -27.94
N CYS A 31 2.67 -13.77 -28.49
CA CYS A 31 2.49 -12.42 -27.93
C CYS A 31 1.92 -12.46 -26.50
N TYR A 32 0.94 -13.34 -26.24
CA TYR A 32 0.39 -13.55 -24.90
C TYR A 32 1.39 -14.19 -23.93
N ARG A 33 2.33 -15.01 -24.40
CA ARG A 33 3.45 -15.51 -23.57
C ARG A 33 4.37 -14.38 -23.15
N VAL A 34 4.80 -13.54 -24.09
CA VAL A 34 5.65 -12.38 -23.78
C VAL A 34 4.95 -11.41 -22.83
N LYS A 35 3.64 -11.19 -23.04
CA LYS A 35 2.83 -10.43 -22.08
C LYS A 35 2.81 -11.08 -20.71
N LYS A 36 2.61 -12.40 -20.62
CA LYS A 36 2.63 -13.12 -19.34
C LYS A 36 3.97 -12.98 -18.64
N ASP A 37 5.07 -13.06 -19.38
CA ASP A 37 6.42 -12.88 -18.85
C ASP A 37 6.63 -11.43 -18.39
N LEU A 38 6.15 -10.45 -19.15
CA LEU A 38 6.16 -9.04 -18.77
C LEU A 38 5.31 -8.79 -17.52
N ASP A 39 4.10 -9.34 -17.44
CA ASP A 39 3.22 -9.25 -16.27
C ASP A 39 3.90 -9.91 -15.05
N HIS A 40 4.58 -11.04 -15.24
CA HIS A 40 5.32 -11.73 -14.17
C HIS A 40 6.49 -10.89 -13.64
N VAL A 41 7.25 -10.25 -14.52
CA VAL A 41 8.33 -9.33 -14.13
C VAL A 41 7.76 -8.05 -13.50
N ALA A 42 6.71 -7.48 -14.09
CA ALA A 42 6.05 -6.27 -13.61
C ALA A 42 5.39 -6.47 -12.24
N GLY A 43 4.94 -7.69 -11.91
CA GLY A 43 4.42 -8.02 -10.58
C GLY A 43 5.44 -7.76 -9.46
N LYS A 44 6.74 -7.82 -9.76
CA LYS A 44 7.82 -7.49 -8.80
C LYS A 44 8.19 -6.01 -8.78
N VAL A 45 7.63 -5.20 -9.69
CA VAL A 45 7.84 -3.76 -9.75
C VAL A 45 6.70 -3.08 -8.99
N GLU A 46 7.03 -2.45 -7.87
CA GLU A 46 6.08 -1.69 -7.06
C GLU A 46 5.40 -0.59 -7.89
N GLY A 47 4.09 -0.42 -7.70
CA GLY A 47 3.29 0.57 -8.42
C GLY A 47 2.90 0.20 -9.85
N SER A 48 3.36 -0.96 -10.36
CA SER A 48 2.92 -1.46 -11.67
C SER A 48 1.42 -1.80 -11.69
N SER A 49 0.83 -1.85 -12.89
CA SER A 49 -0.56 -2.30 -13.07
C SER A 49 -0.78 -3.72 -12.53
N THR A 50 0.22 -4.59 -12.67
CA THR A 50 0.16 -5.96 -12.16
C THR A 50 0.25 -6.01 -10.63
N SER A 51 1.12 -5.22 -10.01
CA SER A 51 1.19 -5.10 -8.54
C SER A 51 -0.15 -4.64 -7.94
N LYS A 52 -0.79 -3.62 -8.54
CA LYS A 52 -2.14 -3.18 -8.15
C LYS A 52 -3.19 -4.27 -8.28
N LYS A 53 -3.08 -5.12 -9.31
CA LYS A 53 -3.98 -6.28 -9.49
C LYS A 53 -3.77 -7.33 -8.39
N PHE A 54 -2.53 -7.57 -7.95
CA PHE A 54 -2.25 -8.46 -6.83
C PHE A 54 -2.85 -7.94 -5.52
N LEU A 55 -2.64 -6.66 -5.20
CA LEU A 55 -3.25 -6.03 -4.01
C LEU A 55 -4.78 -6.16 -4.02
N ASN A 56 -5.41 -5.92 -5.17
CA ASN A 56 -6.85 -6.11 -5.31
C ASN A 56 -7.26 -7.57 -5.05
N ASN A 57 -6.53 -8.54 -5.60
CA ASN A 57 -6.84 -9.95 -5.38
C ASN A 57 -6.69 -10.35 -3.90
N GLU A 58 -5.70 -9.80 -3.19
CA GLU A 58 -5.53 -10.01 -1.75
C GLU A 58 -6.73 -9.46 -0.97
N VAL A 59 -7.15 -8.21 -1.26
CA VAL A 59 -8.35 -7.62 -0.66
C VAL A 59 -9.58 -8.50 -0.94
N TRP A 60 -9.80 -8.94 -2.18
CA TRP A 60 -10.92 -9.81 -2.52
C TRP A 60 -10.89 -11.13 -1.77
N SER A 61 -9.71 -11.73 -1.59
CA SER A 61 -9.57 -12.97 -0.81
C SER A 61 -9.90 -12.75 0.66
N LEU A 62 -9.48 -11.62 1.23
CA LEU A 62 -9.75 -11.23 2.62
C LEU A 62 -11.26 -10.96 2.83
N LEU A 63 -11.89 -10.26 1.88
CA LEU A 63 -13.33 -10.00 1.90
C LEU A 63 -14.15 -11.29 1.83
N ASN A 64 -13.72 -12.27 1.04
CA ASN A 64 -14.39 -13.55 0.95
C ASN A 64 -14.22 -14.38 2.23
N TYR A 65 -13.09 -14.23 2.94
CA TYR A 65 -12.79 -14.99 4.16
C TYR A 65 -13.40 -14.38 5.42
N ILE A 66 -13.21 -13.07 5.65
CA ILE A 66 -13.63 -12.37 6.88
C ILE A 66 -15.00 -11.69 6.70
N GLY A 67 -15.37 -11.36 5.47
CA GLY A 67 -16.54 -10.57 5.13
C GLY A 67 -16.21 -9.12 4.76
N ALA A 68 -17.25 -8.31 4.52
CA ALA A 68 -17.09 -6.92 4.15
C ALA A 68 -16.38 -6.09 5.24
N PRO A 69 -15.55 -5.10 4.89
CA PRO A 69 -14.84 -4.31 5.86
C PRO A 69 -15.83 -3.34 6.51
N THR A 70 -15.75 -3.19 7.83
CA THR A 70 -16.60 -2.23 8.55
C THR A 70 -16.14 -0.79 8.36
N TRP A 71 -14.84 -0.58 8.14
CA TRP A 71 -14.24 0.75 8.04
C TRP A 71 -13.19 0.82 6.91
N TYR A 72 -13.15 1.95 6.22
CA TYR A 72 -12.12 2.30 5.24
C TYR A 72 -11.52 3.66 5.65
N ILE A 73 -10.20 3.71 5.88
CA ILE A 73 -9.52 4.87 6.43
C ILE A 73 -8.33 5.22 5.55
N THR A 74 -8.22 6.49 5.17
CA THR A 74 -7.08 7.03 4.41
C THR A 74 -6.31 8.03 5.28
N PHE A 75 -5.02 7.80 5.43
CA PHE A 75 -4.12 8.74 6.11
C PHE A 75 -3.51 9.72 5.09
N ALA A 76 -3.77 11.01 5.25
CA ALA A 76 -3.09 12.07 4.51
C ALA A 76 -2.21 12.88 5.48
N LEU A 77 -1.08 12.30 5.86
CA LEU A 77 -0.17 12.91 6.83
C LEU A 77 0.66 14.00 6.17
N ALA A 78 0.52 15.24 6.64
CA ALA A 78 1.31 16.37 6.19
C ALA A 78 2.58 16.50 7.04
N ASP A 79 3.63 15.77 6.65
CA ASP A 79 4.94 15.77 7.31
C ASP A 79 5.57 17.18 7.38
N ALA A 80 5.43 17.98 6.31
CA ALA A 80 6.03 19.30 6.15
C ALA A 80 5.62 20.37 7.19
N LYS A 81 4.58 20.10 7.98
CA LYS A 81 4.08 21.03 9.01
C LYS A 81 3.98 20.40 10.38
N HIS A 82 4.22 19.09 10.50
CA HIS A 82 3.93 18.38 11.74
C HIS A 82 5.11 18.52 12.73
N PRO A 83 4.89 19.01 13.97
CA PRO A 83 5.95 19.16 14.96
C PRO A 83 6.68 17.85 15.29
N LEU A 84 5.98 16.72 15.28
CA LEU A 84 6.61 15.40 15.44
C LEU A 84 7.61 15.07 14.32
N CYS A 85 7.39 15.55 13.09
CA CYS A 85 8.35 15.33 12.00
C CYS A 85 9.64 16.12 12.25
N LEU A 86 9.53 17.36 12.74
CA LEU A 86 10.69 18.13 13.22
C LEU A 86 11.44 17.44 14.35
N TYR A 87 10.71 16.88 15.32
CA TYR A 87 11.32 16.10 16.40
C TYR A 87 12.13 14.90 15.88
N PHE A 88 11.63 14.22 14.84
CA PHE A 88 12.38 13.11 14.24
C PHE A 88 13.53 13.58 13.33
N ALA A 89 13.49 14.83 12.85
CA ALA A 89 14.52 15.43 12.01
C ALA A 89 15.66 16.07 12.81
N ASP A 90 15.36 16.67 13.96
CA ASP A 90 16.30 17.39 14.82
C ASP A 90 16.76 16.50 15.98
N SER A 91 18.02 16.08 15.92
CA SER A 91 18.62 15.07 16.81
C SER A 91 18.87 15.52 18.27
N LYS A 92 18.21 16.58 18.77
CA LYS A 92 18.46 17.09 20.14
C LYS A 92 17.18 17.51 20.88
N GLU A 93 16.67 16.53 21.63
CA GLU A 93 16.10 16.61 22.98
C GLU A 93 15.26 17.86 23.33
N GLU A 94 13.96 17.76 23.05
CA GLU A 94 12.78 18.06 23.90
C GLU A 94 11.59 18.42 22.99
N LEU A 95 10.40 17.85 23.25
CA LEU A 95 9.17 18.27 22.59
C LEU A 95 8.78 19.67 23.11
N GLY A 96 9.42 20.71 22.59
CA GLY A 96 9.27 22.08 23.08
C GLY A 96 9.40 23.13 21.98
N HIS A 97 8.45 24.08 21.96
CA HIS A 97 8.35 25.29 21.13
C HIS A 97 9.25 25.35 19.89
N PHE A 98 8.83 24.67 18.81
CA PHE A 98 9.42 24.84 17.48
C PHE A 98 9.06 26.23 16.93
N ASN A 99 9.88 27.23 17.24
CA ASN A 99 9.75 28.57 16.66
C ASN A 99 10.52 28.63 15.32
N ILE A 100 10.25 27.66 14.44
CA ILE A 100 10.92 27.50 13.15
C ILE A 100 9.99 28.05 12.06
N ASN A 101 10.54 28.91 11.19
CA ASN A 101 9.79 29.44 10.06
C ASN A 101 9.37 28.31 9.10
N LYS A 102 8.23 28.46 8.42
CA LYS A 102 7.67 27.42 7.52
C LYS A 102 8.62 27.01 6.40
N GLU A 103 9.45 27.92 5.92
CA GLU A 103 10.42 27.64 4.85
C GLU A 103 11.64 26.86 5.37
N ASP A 104 12.13 27.19 6.56
CA ASP A 104 13.23 26.45 7.19
C ASP A 104 12.80 25.03 7.58
N HIS A 105 11.54 24.87 8.01
CA HIS A 105 10.94 23.57 8.30
C HIS A 105 10.96 22.63 7.08
N LYS A 106 10.45 23.10 5.93
CA LYS A 106 10.49 22.31 4.68
C LYS A 106 11.92 21.93 4.30
N LYS A 107 12.87 22.85 4.49
CA LYS A 107 14.28 22.62 4.19
C LYS A 107 14.88 21.52 5.08
N ILE A 108 14.60 21.56 6.39
CA ILE A 108 15.06 20.55 7.36
C ILE A 108 14.51 19.16 7.00
N ILE A 109 13.21 19.05 6.67
CA ILE A 109 12.59 17.78 6.27
C ILE A 109 13.13 17.30 4.93
N SER A 110 13.25 18.20 3.95
CA SER A 110 13.83 17.85 2.65
C SER A 110 15.28 17.38 2.75
N MET A 111 16.01 17.81 3.79
CA MET A 111 17.37 17.36 4.08
C MET A 111 17.41 16.03 4.86
N ASN A 112 16.30 15.63 5.49
CA ASN A 112 16.20 14.42 6.30
C ASN A 112 14.94 13.60 5.94
N PRO A 113 14.95 12.88 4.81
CA PRO A 113 13.84 12.03 4.39
C PRO A 113 13.49 10.94 5.43
N VAL A 114 14.47 10.50 6.23
CA VAL A 114 14.26 9.47 7.27
C VAL A 114 13.36 10.00 8.40
N ALA A 115 13.32 11.31 8.62
CA ALA A 115 12.46 11.91 9.63
C ALA A 115 10.97 11.75 9.29
N SER A 116 10.61 11.98 8.02
CA SER A 116 9.26 11.72 7.50
C SER A 116 8.87 10.26 7.72
N ALA A 117 9.83 9.33 7.60
CA ALA A 117 9.58 7.90 7.73
C ALA A 117 9.26 7.49 9.14
N ARG A 118 10.06 8.01 10.06
CA ARG A 118 9.85 7.79 11.49
C ARG A 118 8.55 8.42 11.94
N PHE A 119 8.20 9.59 11.40
CA PHE A 119 6.92 10.24 11.65
C PHE A 119 5.74 9.39 11.15
N PHE A 120 5.74 9.00 9.88
CA PHE A 120 4.70 8.17 9.28
C PHE A 120 4.53 6.85 10.06
N HIS A 121 5.64 6.16 10.30
CA HIS A 121 5.64 4.90 11.05
C HIS A 121 5.09 5.07 12.47
N PHE A 122 5.52 6.12 13.17
CA PHE A 122 5.04 6.40 14.52
C PHE A 122 3.52 6.64 14.55
N VAL A 123 2.98 7.43 13.61
CA VAL A 123 1.55 7.72 13.56
C VAL A 123 0.75 6.46 13.24
N VAL A 124 1.17 5.69 12.22
CA VAL A 124 0.48 4.45 11.85
C VAL A 124 0.52 3.44 12.98
N ASN A 125 1.68 3.17 13.59
CA ASN A 125 1.76 2.23 14.72
C ASN A 125 0.94 2.69 15.92
N SER A 126 0.99 3.99 16.25
CA SER A 126 0.19 4.54 17.36
C SER A 126 -1.30 4.36 17.09
N PHE A 127 -1.74 4.52 15.85
CA PHE A 127 -3.11 4.27 15.46
C PHE A 127 -3.49 2.79 15.60
N MET A 128 -2.69 1.88 15.06
CA MET A 128 -2.96 0.44 15.13
C MET A 128 -2.99 -0.05 16.59
N LYS A 129 -2.10 0.48 17.43
CA LYS A 129 -1.99 0.12 18.84
C LYS A 129 -3.08 0.73 19.71
N HIS A 130 -3.34 2.03 19.59
CA HIS A 130 -4.20 2.73 20.53
C HIS A 130 -5.66 2.84 20.07
N ILE A 131 -5.89 2.90 18.76
CA ILE A 131 -7.25 3.01 18.21
C ILE A 131 -7.82 1.62 17.90
N LEU A 132 -7.07 0.80 17.17
CA LEU A 132 -7.53 -0.55 16.79
C LEU A 132 -7.20 -1.63 17.82
N ASN A 133 -6.23 -1.38 18.70
CA ASN A 133 -5.69 -2.34 19.67
C ASN A 133 -5.33 -3.69 19.04
N VAL A 134 -4.67 -3.67 17.88
CA VAL A 134 -4.33 -4.91 17.16
C VAL A 134 -3.34 -5.80 17.91
N GLU A 135 -2.56 -5.23 18.83
CA GLU A 135 -1.56 -5.96 19.61
C GLU A 135 -2.18 -6.82 20.72
N ASN A 136 -3.39 -6.51 21.18
CA ASN A 136 -3.97 -7.11 22.38
C ASN A 136 -5.33 -7.77 22.08
N ASN A 137 -5.32 -9.08 21.85
CA ASN A 137 -6.51 -9.86 21.48
C ASN A 137 -7.61 -9.90 22.54
N ASN A 138 -7.28 -9.58 23.80
CA ASN A 138 -8.18 -9.69 24.94
C ASN A 138 -8.98 -8.40 25.20
N GLU A 139 -8.58 -7.27 24.62
CA GLU A 139 -9.23 -5.99 24.87
C GLU A 139 -9.66 -5.35 23.54
N PRO A 140 -10.93 -4.97 23.37
CA PRO A 140 -11.37 -4.30 22.15
C PRO A 140 -10.70 -2.92 22.03
N GLY A 141 -10.38 -2.51 20.80
CA GLY A 141 -10.01 -1.14 20.49
C GLY A 141 -11.22 -0.20 20.56
N LEU A 142 -11.02 1.05 20.18
CA LEU A 142 -12.08 2.08 20.14
C LEU A 142 -13.28 1.65 19.28
N TRP A 143 -13.05 0.87 18.24
CA TRP A 143 -14.08 0.38 17.31
C TRP A 143 -14.47 -1.08 17.53
N GLY A 144 -14.14 -1.64 18.69
CA GLY A 144 -14.38 -3.04 19.01
C GLY A 144 -13.21 -3.95 18.69
N GLN A 145 -13.46 -5.25 18.64
CA GLN A 145 -12.42 -6.25 18.40
C GLN A 145 -12.06 -6.34 16.92
N THR A 146 -10.78 -6.12 16.60
CA THR A 146 -10.27 -6.18 15.24
C THR A 146 -10.14 -7.65 14.80
N LYS A 147 -10.98 -8.08 13.83
CA LYS A 147 -10.90 -9.43 13.25
C LYS A 147 -9.79 -9.57 12.19
N GLY A 148 -9.45 -8.46 11.54
CA GLY A 148 -8.42 -8.39 10.52
C GLY A 148 -8.31 -6.98 10.00
N TYR A 149 -7.14 -6.64 9.45
CA TYR A 149 -6.90 -5.37 8.79
C TYR A 149 -6.05 -5.60 7.55
N TYR A 150 -6.16 -4.67 6.61
CA TYR A 150 -5.34 -4.65 5.40
C TYR A 150 -4.95 -3.20 5.14
N GLY A 151 -3.68 -2.96 4.84
CA GLY A 151 -3.14 -1.61 4.67
C GLY A 151 -2.17 -1.57 3.51
N THR A 152 -2.30 -0.53 2.68
CA THR A 152 -1.39 -0.24 1.59
C THR A 152 -0.89 1.19 1.74
N VAL A 153 0.39 1.40 1.44
CA VAL A 153 1.00 2.73 1.40
C VAL A 153 1.22 3.09 -0.06
N GLU A 154 0.71 4.25 -0.48
CA GLU A 154 0.97 4.80 -1.80
C GLU A 154 1.72 6.13 -1.67
N GLN A 155 2.79 6.30 -2.47
CA GLN A 155 3.52 7.57 -2.52
C GLN A 155 2.84 8.51 -3.51
N TRP A 156 2.38 9.65 -3.01
CA TRP A 156 1.90 10.76 -3.83
C TRP A 156 3.00 11.82 -3.98
N ASN A 157 3.84 11.64 -5.01
CA ASN A 157 4.66 12.67 -5.66
C ASN A 157 5.52 13.60 -4.77
N SER A 158 6.16 13.10 -3.72
CA SER A 158 7.31 13.76 -3.08
C SER A 158 8.45 12.75 -2.91
N GLY A 159 9.67 13.16 -3.26
CA GLY A 159 10.85 12.31 -3.46
C GLY A 159 11.46 11.65 -2.22
N THR A 160 10.63 11.22 -1.26
CA THR A 160 11.06 10.52 -0.05
C THR A 160 10.85 9.03 -0.27
N VAL A 161 11.91 8.29 -0.61
CA VAL A 161 11.86 6.83 -0.70
C VAL A 161 11.77 6.27 0.72
N GLU A 162 10.57 5.89 1.10
CA GLU A 162 10.34 5.07 2.28
C GLU A 162 9.85 3.71 1.82
N GLN A 163 10.82 2.82 1.64
CA GLN A 163 10.56 1.40 1.48
C GLN A 163 10.16 0.85 2.84
N TRP A 164 8.85 0.82 3.09
CA TRP A 164 8.30 -0.27 3.85
C TRP A 164 8.30 -1.47 2.92
N ASN A 165 9.00 -2.55 3.32
CA ASN A 165 8.63 -3.87 2.84
C ASN A 165 7.10 -3.91 2.87
N SER A 166 6.46 -4.41 1.80
CA SER A 166 5.08 -4.85 1.83
C SER A 166 4.97 -5.94 2.90
N GLY A 167 4.97 -5.53 4.16
CA GLY A 167 4.81 -6.34 5.33
C GLY A 167 3.32 -6.44 5.51
N THR A 168 2.73 -7.45 4.86
CA THR A 168 1.48 -8.01 5.32
C THR A 168 1.68 -8.34 6.79
N VAL A 169 1.16 -7.52 7.70
CA VAL A 169 1.11 -7.91 9.10
C VAL A 169 -0.17 -8.73 9.25
N GLU A 170 -0.05 -10.01 8.90
CA GLU A 170 -1.09 -11.00 9.15
C GLU A 170 -0.97 -11.47 10.60
N GLN A 171 -1.89 -11.03 11.47
CA GLN A 171 -2.12 -11.71 12.74
C GLN A 171 -3.32 -12.64 12.58
N TRP A 172 -3.02 -13.94 12.50
CA TRP A 172 -4.01 -15.01 12.43
C TRP A 172 -4.52 -15.35 13.82
N ASN A 173 -5.76 -14.95 14.12
CA ASN A 173 -6.49 -15.52 15.25
C ASN A 173 -7.48 -16.56 14.72
N SER A 174 -7.14 -17.85 14.87
CA SER A 174 -8.09 -18.94 14.63
C SER A 174 -9.15 -18.93 15.74
N GLY A 175 -10.33 -18.41 15.43
CA GLY A 175 -11.50 -18.49 16.30
C GLY A 175 -12.74 -18.78 15.46
N THR A 176 -13.28 -19.99 15.58
CA THR A 176 -14.56 -20.39 15.00
C THR A 176 -15.66 -19.51 15.58
N VAL A 177 -16.34 -18.71 14.76
CA VAL A 177 -17.59 -18.04 15.18
C VAL A 177 -18.75 -18.89 14.68
N GLU A 178 -19.32 -19.69 15.59
CA GLU A 178 -20.62 -20.31 15.37
C GLU A 178 -21.70 -19.22 15.33
N GLN A 179 -22.51 -19.24 14.27
CA GLN A 179 -23.77 -18.48 14.23
C GLN A 179 -24.75 -19.13 15.21
N GLN A 180 -25.17 -18.39 16.24
CA GLN A 180 -26.47 -18.64 16.88
C GLN A 180 -27.50 -17.77 16.19
N GLY A 181 -28.57 -18.43 15.72
CA GLY A 181 -29.64 -17.85 14.90
C GLY A 181 -30.71 -17.09 15.67
#